data_AF-A0A2S0WGA8-F1
#
_entry.id   AF-A0A2S0WGA8-F1
#
_cell.length_a   1.000
_cell.length_b   1.000
_cell.length_c   1.000
_cell.angle_alpha   90.00
_cell.angle_beta   90.00
_cell.angle_gamma   90.00
#
_symmetry.space_group_name_H-M   'P 1'
#
loop_
_entity.id
_entity.type
_entity.pdbx_description
1 polymer ?
#
loop_
_entity_poly.entity_id
_entity_poly.type
_entity_poly.pdbx_seq_one_letter_code
_entity_poly.pdbx_strand_id
1 'polypeptide(L)'
;MTYMPSSLWLNQKFRALTMPAQHLLLHAYTSPLTNQAGVLDWRPARIAAHTTGLDAKDIEHAGAELQSTGWLIVDEETEEAGILSWFCTTIVIKQPMVMQNALKLVEETASTKVRQALINQIHEMDQVEPPLNGLQTEHAREFLAMYPEK
;
A
#
# COMPACT_ATOMS: atom_id res chain seq x y z
N MET A 1 4.21 -14.56 1.79
CA MET A 1 2.86 -14.61 2.38
C MET A 1 2.58 -13.24 2.97
N THR A 2 1.73 -12.44 2.35
CA THR A 2 1.30 -11.15 2.90
C THR A 2 0.43 -11.43 4.11
N TYR A 3 0.86 -10.99 5.28
CA TYR A 3 0.09 -11.13 6.52
C TYR A 3 -0.73 -9.86 6.73
N MET A 4 -2.04 -9.96 6.60
CA MET A 4 -2.94 -8.91 7.04
C MET A 4 -3.24 -9.13 8.53
N PRO A 5 -2.99 -8.13 9.40
CA PRO A 5 -3.18 -8.31 10.82
C PRO A 5 -4.66 -8.43 11.17
N SER A 6 -5.03 -9.44 11.96
CA SER A 6 -6.41 -9.60 12.45
C SER A 6 -6.89 -8.41 13.30
N SER A 7 -5.95 -7.64 13.86
CA SER A 7 -6.23 -6.39 14.58
C SER A 7 -6.85 -5.29 13.70
N LEU A 8 -6.87 -5.45 12.38
CA LEU A 8 -7.58 -4.53 11.49
C LEU A 8 -9.06 -4.40 11.85
N TRP A 9 -9.71 -5.48 12.28
CA TRP A 9 -11.11 -5.46 12.74
C TRP A 9 -11.31 -4.69 14.05
N LEU A 10 -10.24 -4.41 14.79
CA LEU A 10 -10.25 -3.56 15.98
C LEU A 10 -9.97 -2.08 15.64
N ASN A 11 -9.47 -1.79 14.43
CA ASN A 11 -9.15 -0.44 13.99
C ASN A 11 -10.43 0.37 13.72
N GLN A 12 -10.61 1.47 14.45
CA GLN A 12 -11.79 2.31 14.33
C GLN A 12 -11.94 2.96 12.94
N LYS A 13 -10.84 3.36 12.30
CA LYS A 13 -10.87 3.93 10.95
C LYS A 13 -11.32 2.90 9.91
N PHE A 14 -10.86 1.66 10.04
CA PHE A 14 -11.30 0.58 9.15
C PHE A 14 -12.79 0.27 9.33
N ARG A 15 -13.27 0.15 10.57
CA ARG A 15 -14.69 -0.10 10.86
C ARG A 15 -15.62 1.03 10.43
N ALA A 16 -15.10 2.24 10.27
CA ALA A 16 -15.87 3.39 9.79
C ALA A 16 -16.06 3.39 8.26
N LEU A 17 -15.31 2.57 7.52
CA LEU A 17 -15.44 2.44 6.08
C LEU A 17 -16.74 1.75 5.68
N THR A 18 -17.25 2.08 4.50
CA THR A 18 -18.34 1.33 3.87
C THR A 18 -17.91 -0.11 3.55
N MET A 19 -18.89 -1.00 3.41
CA MET A 19 -18.60 -2.40 3.05
C MET A 19 -17.79 -2.53 1.75
N PRO A 20 -18.12 -1.81 0.64
CA PRO A 20 -17.30 -1.85 -0.57
C PRO A 20 -15.86 -1.39 -0.34
N ALA A 21 -15.63 -0.35 0.47
CA ALA A 21 -14.29 0.13 0.81
C ALA A 21 -13.51 -0.87 1.69
N GLN A 22 -14.16 -1.48 2.70
CA GLN A 22 -13.54 -2.57 3.47
C GLN A 22 -13.16 -3.74 2.56
N HIS A 23 -14.08 -4.16 1.69
CA HIS A 23 -13.84 -5.24 0.73
C HIS A 23 -12.68 -4.92 -0.21
N LEU A 24 -12.65 -3.72 -0.81
CA LEU A 24 -11.58 -3.30 -1.70
C LEU A 24 -10.23 -3.27 -1.00
N LEU A 25 -10.16 -2.80 0.25
CA LEU A 25 -8.92 -2.82 1.02
C LEU A 25 -8.44 -4.25 1.29
N LEU A 26 -9.35 -5.13 1.73
CA LEU A 26 -9.04 -6.56 1.93
C LEU A 26 -8.53 -7.21 0.64
N HIS A 27 -9.18 -6.93 -0.49
CA HIS A 27 -8.75 -7.40 -1.81
C HIS A 27 -7.37 -6.88 -2.17
N ALA A 28 -7.11 -5.58 -2.02
CA ALA A 28 -5.81 -4.98 -2.34
C ALA A 28 -4.67 -5.62 -1.53
N TYR A 29 -4.88 -5.90 -0.24
CA TYR A 29 -3.89 -6.57 0.60
C TYR A 29 -3.63 -8.03 0.23
N THR A 30 -4.64 -8.73 -0.29
CA THR A 30 -4.60 -10.18 -0.51
C THR A 30 -4.46 -10.56 -1.98
N SER A 31 -4.54 -9.58 -2.89
CA SER A 31 -4.38 -9.78 -4.32
C SER A 31 -3.00 -10.37 -4.63
N PRO A 32 -2.92 -11.43 -5.46
CA PRO A 32 -1.64 -12.00 -5.88
C PRO A 32 -0.84 -11.06 -6.79
N LEU A 33 -1.46 -9.99 -7.27
CA LEU A 33 -0.83 -8.99 -8.13
C LEU A 33 -0.33 -7.76 -7.36
N THR A 34 -0.60 -7.69 -6.05
CA THR A 34 0.01 -6.68 -5.19
C THR A 34 1.45 -7.08 -4.93
N ASN A 35 2.39 -6.23 -5.34
CA ASN A 35 3.81 -6.48 -5.21
C ASN A 35 4.31 -6.21 -3.78
N GLN A 36 5.60 -6.43 -3.53
CA GLN A 36 6.18 -6.25 -2.18
C GLN A 36 6.26 -4.79 -1.72
N ALA A 37 6.10 -3.82 -2.63
CA ALA A 37 5.96 -2.40 -2.30
C ALA A 37 4.52 -2.00 -1.90
N GLY A 38 3.56 -2.92 -2.01
CA GLY A 38 2.14 -2.61 -1.77
C GLY A 38 1.48 -1.88 -2.93
N VAL A 39 2.05 -2.00 -4.14
CA VAL A 39 1.50 -1.45 -5.38
C VAL A 39 0.74 -2.55 -6.13
N LEU A 40 -0.40 -2.19 -6.70
CA LEU A 40 -1.25 -3.06 -7.50
C LEU A 40 -1.79 -2.35 -8.75
N ASP A 41 -2.14 -3.14 -9.77
CA ASP A 41 -2.87 -2.65 -10.94
C ASP A 41 -4.25 -2.13 -10.53
N TRP A 42 -4.53 -0.86 -10.80
CA TRP A 42 -5.84 -0.24 -10.63
C TRP A 42 -6.72 -0.52 -11.85
N ARG A 43 -7.43 -1.66 -11.82
CA ARG A 43 -8.38 -2.07 -12.86
C ARG A 43 -9.75 -2.36 -12.26
N PRO A 44 -10.60 -1.34 -12.04
CA PRO A 44 -11.88 -1.48 -11.33
C PRO A 44 -12.76 -2.61 -11.83
N ALA A 45 -12.90 -2.77 -13.15
CA ALA A 45 -13.67 -3.86 -13.75
C ALA A 45 -13.08 -5.25 -13.43
N ARG A 46 -11.74 -5.41 -13.42
CA ARG A 46 -11.09 -6.68 -13.06
C ARG A 46 -11.23 -6.97 -11.57
N ILE A 47 -11.16 -5.95 -10.72
CA ILE A 47 -11.36 -6.08 -9.27
C ILE A 47 -12.80 -6.48 -8.96
N ALA A 48 -13.79 -5.80 -9.57
CA ALA A 48 -15.21 -6.09 -9.41
C ALA A 48 -15.56 -7.54 -9.78
N ALA A 49 -14.89 -8.11 -10.80
CA ALA A 49 -15.11 -9.50 -11.22
C ALA A 49 -14.79 -10.55 -10.14
N HIS A 50 -14.11 -10.19 -9.05
CA HIS A 50 -13.81 -11.11 -7.94
C HIS A 50 -14.94 -11.23 -6.90
N THR A 51 -15.99 -10.42 -7.00
CA THR A 51 -17.13 -10.45 -6.09
C THR A 51 -18.45 -10.35 -6.83
N THR A 52 -19.50 -10.92 -6.26
CA THR A 52 -20.87 -10.62 -6.70
C THR A 52 -21.35 -9.34 -6.02
N GLY A 53 -22.21 -8.58 -6.71
CA GLY A 53 -22.91 -7.43 -6.13
C GLY A 53 -22.14 -6.11 -6.09
N LEU A 54 -20.91 -6.04 -6.64
CA LEU A 54 -20.22 -4.79 -6.95
C LEU A 54 -19.92 -4.71 -8.44
N ASP A 55 -20.00 -3.52 -9.01
CA ASP A 55 -19.51 -3.22 -10.36
C ASP A 55 -18.25 -2.34 -10.32
N ALA A 56 -17.74 -1.97 -11.50
CA ALA A 56 -16.54 -1.13 -11.61
C ALA A 56 -16.73 0.24 -10.93
N LYS A 57 -17.93 0.82 -10.99
CA LYS A 57 -18.25 2.12 -10.41
C LYS A 57 -18.28 2.03 -8.88
N ASP A 58 -18.77 0.92 -8.34
CA ASP A 58 -18.68 0.67 -6.89
C ASP A 58 -17.22 0.59 -6.41
N ILE A 59 -16.33 -0.02 -7.21
CA ILE A 59 -14.89 -0.07 -6.91
C ILE A 59 -14.26 1.33 -6.98
N GLU A 60 -14.64 2.16 -7.95
CA GLU A 60 -14.18 3.55 -8.06
C GLU A 60 -14.62 4.38 -6.85
N HIS A 61 -15.89 4.28 -6.45
CA HIS A 61 -16.39 4.96 -5.25
C HIS A 61 -15.68 4.48 -3.97
N ALA A 62 -15.48 3.17 -3.83
CA ALA A 62 -14.73 2.58 -2.72
C ALA A 62 -13.27 3.07 -2.71
N GLY A 63 -12.64 3.16 -3.89
CA GLY A 63 -11.29 3.70 -4.06
C GLY A 63 -11.19 5.16 -3.63
N ALA A 64 -12.16 6.00 -4.03
CA ALA A 64 -12.24 7.39 -3.61
C ALA A 64 -12.40 7.54 -2.09
N GLU A 65 -13.23 6.70 -1.46
CA GLU A 65 -13.37 6.65 -0.01
C GLU A 65 -12.04 6.28 0.68
N LEU A 66 -11.39 5.20 0.23
CA LEU A 66 -10.10 4.76 0.76
C LEU A 66 -9.00 5.81 0.57
N GLN A 67 -9.04 6.55 -0.54
CA GLN A 67 -8.12 7.67 -0.77
C GLN A 67 -8.38 8.84 0.16
N SER A 68 -9.64 9.22 0.36
CA SER A 68 -10.00 10.32 1.28
C SER A 68 -9.68 10.01 2.75
N THR A 69 -9.60 8.73 3.11
CA THR A 69 -9.34 8.24 4.47
C THR A 69 -7.90 7.79 4.70
N GLY A 70 -7.04 7.87 3.67
CA GLY A 70 -5.61 7.58 3.77
C GLY A 70 -5.24 6.10 3.79
N TRP A 71 -6.11 5.21 3.27
CA TRP A 71 -5.82 3.78 3.16
C TRP A 71 -5.16 3.40 1.84
N LEU A 72 -5.62 4.01 0.75
CA LEU A 72 -5.08 3.82 -0.59
C LEU A 72 -4.70 5.17 -1.21
N ILE A 73 -3.84 5.12 -2.21
CA ILE A 73 -3.68 6.19 -3.17
C ILE A 73 -3.87 5.60 -4.56
N VAL A 74 -4.64 6.27 -5.40
CA VAL A 74 -4.99 5.78 -6.75
C VAL A 74 -4.51 6.81 -7.78
N ASP A 75 -3.87 6.31 -8.83
CA ASP A 75 -3.51 7.06 -10.02
C ASP A 75 -4.14 6.36 -11.24
N GLU A 76 -5.25 6.94 -11.70
CA GLU A 76 -6.02 6.40 -12.81
C GLU A 76 -5.29 6.53 -14.15
N GLU A 77 -4.39 7.52 -14.30
CA GLU A 77 -3.66 7.74 -15.55
C GLU A 77 -2.65 6.64 -15.81
N THR A 78 -2.00 6.13 -14.76
CA THR A 78 -1.02 5.05 -14.85
C THR A 78 -1.62 3.68 -14.56
N GLU A 79 -2.92 3.59 -14.26
CA GLU A 79 -3.58 2.37 -13.76
C GLU A 79 -2.86 1.76 -12.54
N GLU A 80 -2.38 2.57 -11.60
CA GLU A 80 -1.69 2.09 -10.40
C GLU A 80 -2.38 2.55 -9.12
N ALA A 81 -2.37 1.70 -8.10
CA ALA A 81 -2.74 2.07 -6.74
C ALA A 81 -1.67 1.62 -5.74
N GLY A 82 -1.52 2.37 -4.66
CA GLY A 82 -0.61 2.05 -3.56
C GLY A 82 -1.34 1.95 -2.23
N ILE A 83 -0.98 0.96 -1.42
CA ILE A 83 -1.51 0.77 -0.07
C ILE A 83 -0.67 1.57 0.92
N LEU A 84 -1.21 2.68 1.44
CA LEU A 84 -0.43 3.60 2.28
C LEU A 84 -0.02 2.98 3.62
N SER A 85 -0.85 2.10 4.16
CA SER A 85 -0.55 1.38 5.40
C SER A 85 0.30 0.11 5.19
N TRP A 86 0.81 -0.14 3.98
CA TRP A 86 1.51 -1.39 3.66
C TRP A 86 2.73 -1.65 4.56
N PHE A 87 3.62 -0.67 4.67
CA PHE A 87 4.86 -0.83 5.43
C PHE A 87 4.65 -0.88 6.95
N CYS A 88 3.58 -0.26 7.47
CA CYS A 88 3.29 -0.29 8.90
C CYS A 88 2.52 -1.55 9.33
N THR A 89 1.77 -2.17 8.42
CA THR A 89 0.93 -3.35 8.72
C THR A 89 1.58 -4.69 8.36
N THR A 90 2.46 -4.72 7.37
CA THR A 90 3.09 -5.96 6.89
C THR A 90 4.46 -6.20 7.53
N ILE A 91 4.97 -7.41 7.36
CA ILE A 91 6.31 -7.77 7.85
C ILE A 91 7.44 -7.29 6.93
N VAL A 92 7.13 -6.70 5.77
CA VAL A 92 8.10 -6.30 4.73
C VAL A 92 9.23 -5.47 5.33
N ILE A 93 8.87 -4.42 6.09
CA ILE A 93 9.84 -3.50 6.68
C ILE A 93 10.70 -4.11 7.80
N LYS A 94 10.30 -5.27 8.33
CA LYS A 94 11.04 -5.99 9.38
C LYS A 94 12.04 -6.99 8.78
N GLN A 95 11.96 -7.26 7.48
CA GLN A 95 12.76 -8.27 6.79
C GLN A 95 13.73 -7.62 5.79
N PRO A 96 15.03 -7.51 6.10
CA PRO A 96 16.02 -6.80 5.26
C PRO A 96 15.99 -7.14 3.76
N MET A 97 16.03 -8.42 3.41
CA MET A 97 16.04 -8.82 1.99
C MET A 97 14.73 -8.48 1.27
N VAL A 98 13.59 -8.62 1.97
CA VAL A 98 12.27 -8.30 1.40
C VAL A 98 12.11 -6.80 1.25
N MET A 99 12.59 -6.02 2.22
CA MET A 99 12.58 -4.56 2.15
C MET A 99 13.42 -4.06 0.98
N GLN A 100 14.64 -4.59 0.76
CA GLN A 100 15.46 -4.20 -0.39
C GLN A 100 14.75 -4.43 -1.73
N ASN A 101 14.04 -5.55 -1.87
CA ASN A 101 13.25 -5.79 -3.08
C ASN A 101 12.02 -4.86 -3.18
N ALA A 102 11.37 -4.56 -2.05
CA ALA A 102 10.28 -3.59 -2.00
C ALA A 102 10.74 -2.18 -2.42
N LEU A 103 11.93 -1.74 -2.00
CA LEU A 103 12.48 -0.43 -2.39
C LEU A 103 12.68 -0.33 -3.91
N LYS A 104 13.25 -1.35 -4.54
CA LYS A 104 13.35 -1.42 -6.02
C LYS A 104 11.99 -1.32 -6.69
N LEU A 105 10.99 -2.02 -6.18
CA LEU A 105 9.62 -1.98 -6.71
C LEU A 105 8.97 -0.60 -6.51
N VAL A 106 9.32 0.14 -5.44
CA VAL A 106 8.91 1.54 -5.28
C VAL A 106 9.55 2.40 -6.38
N GLU A 107 10.84 2.21 -6.68
CA GLU A 107 11.53 2.94 -7.77
C GLU A 107 10.93 2.64 -9.15
N GLU A 108 10.55 1.38 -9.40
CA GLU A 108 9.94 0.90 -10.63
C GLU A 108 8.46 1.31 -10.81
N THR A 109 7.79 1.76 -9.73
CA THR A 109 6.39 2.23 -9.79
C THR A 109 6.29 3.39 -10.77
N ALA A 110 5.41 3.31 -11.76
CA ALA A 110 5.35 4.30 -12.85
C ALA A 110 4.79 5.65 -12.37
N SER A 111 3.70 5.60 -11.60
CA SER A 111 3.03 6.73 -10.99
C SER A 111 3.96 7.46 -10.04
N THR A 112 4.28 8.70 -10.40
CA THR A 112 5.04 9.58 -9.50
C THR A 112 4.24 9.91 -8.25
N LYS A 113 2.90 9.96 -8.34
CA LYS A 113 2.00 10.19 -7.21
C LYS A 113 2.03 9.03 -6.22
N VAL A 114 1.84 7.80 -6.69
CA VAL A 114 1.89 6.59 -5.84
C VAL A 114 3.30 6.42 -5.26
N ARG A 115 4.33 6.52 -6.10
CA ARG A 115 5.74 6.38 -5.68
C ARG A 115 6.10 7.36 -4.56
N GLN A 116 5.75 8.64 -4.71
CA GLN A 116 6.04 9.64 -3.68
C GLN A 116 5.29 9.35 -2.37
N ALA A 117 4.03 8.93 -2.44
CA ALA A 117 3.27 8.61 -1.25
C ALA A 117 3.88 7.42 -0.48
N LEU A 118 4.36 6.39 -1.19
CA LEU A 118 5.06 5.26 -0.57
C LEU A 118 6.40 5.67 0.03
N ILE A 119 7.18 6.52 -0.65
CA ILE A 119 8.43 7.08 -0.11
C ILE A 119 8.16 7.81 1.22
N ASN A 120 7.12 8.65 1.28
CA ASN A 120 6.77 9.36 2.50
C ASN A 120 6.41 8.39 3.63
N GLN A 121 5.66 7.32 3.34
CA GLN A 121 5.37 6.28 4.34
C GLN A 121 6.63 5.55 4.83
N ILE A 122 7.62 5.31 3.95
CA ILE A 122 8.88 4.70 4.36
C ILE A 122 9.67 5.65 5.28
N HIS A 123 9.70 6.95 5.00
CA HIS A 123 10.31 7.95 5.89
C HIS A 123 9.62 8.00 7.24
N GLU A 124 8.29 7.99 7.28
CA GLU A 124 7.53 7.91 8.55
C GLU A 124 7.94 6.67 9.37
N MET A 125 8.18 5.54 8.71
CA MET A 125 8.61 4.32 9.39
C MET A 125 10.08 4.35 9.84
N ASP A 126 10.96 5.15 9.21
CA ASP A 126 12.35 5.32 9.67
C ASP A 126 12.44 6.08 11.00
N GLN A 127 11.39 6.85 11.34
CA GLN A 127 11.29 7.57 12.61
C GLN A 127 10.79 6.70 13.77
N VAL A 128 10.46 5.42 13.53
CA VAL A 128 9.90 4.52 14.55
C VAL A 128 11.01 3.93 15.43
N GLU A 129 10.75 3.93 16.75
CA GLU A 129 11.64 3.33 17.77
C GLU A 129 11.04 2.02 18.33
N PRO A 130 11.81 0.92 18.44
CA PRO A 130 13.21 0.79 18.00
C PRO A 130 13.35 0.75 16.47
N PRO A 131 14.54 1.04 15.91
CA PRO A 131 14.74 1.11 14.47
C PRO A 131 14.38 -0.20 13.78
N LEU A 132 13.68 -0.09 12.65
CA LEU A 132 13.21 -1.26 11.90
C LEU A 132 14.37 -1.87 11.09
N ASN A 133 14.63 -3.16 11.31
CA ASN A 133 15.75 -3.88 10.69
C ASN A 133 15.83 -3.73 9.17
N GLY A 134 14.68 -3.69 8.47
CA GLY A 134 14.67 -3.55 7.01
C GLY A 134 15.20 -2.21 6.51
N LEU A 135 15.13 -1.16 7.34
CA LEU A 135 15.63 0.17 7.03
C LEU A 135 17.07 0.41 7.49
N GLN A 136 17.69 -0.55 8.20
CA GLN A 136 19.08 -0.42 8.67
C GLN A 136 20.13 -0.87 7.65
N THR A 137 19.72 -1.39 6.49
CA THR A 137 20.66 -1.84 5.45
C THR A 137 21.26 -0.67 4.68
N GLU A 138 22.48 -0.83 4.17
CA GLU A 138 23.15 0.18 3.33
C GLU A 138 22.26 0.65 2.17
N HIS A 139 21.67 -0.29 1.43
CA HIS A 139 20.76 0.01 0.34
C HIS A 139 19.54 0.85 0.78
N ALA A 140 18.96 0.56 1.95
CA ALA A 140 17.85 1.36 2.46
C ALA A 140 18.27 2.77 2.86
N ARG A 141 19.47 2.94 3.41
CA ARG A 141 20.03 4.25 3.74
C ARG A 141 20.34 5.07 2.49
N GLU A 142 20.89 4.45 1.45
CA GLU A 142 21.10 5.07 0.14
C GLU A 142 19.78 5.52 -0.50
N PHE A 143 18.76 4.65 -0.46
CA PHE A 143 17.41 4.97 -0.96
C PHE A 143 16.83 6.21 -0.26
N LEU A 144 16.85 6.24 1.08
CA LEU A 144 16.32 7.36 1.86
C LEU A 144 17.07 8.67 1.59
N ALA A 145 18.39 8.60 1.37
CA ALA A 145 19.20 9.76 1.01
C ALA A 145 18.92 10.27 -0.42
N MET A 146 18.65 9.36 -1.35
CA MET A 146 18.33 9.70 -2.75
C MET A 146 16.94 10.31 -2.90
N TYR A 147 15.98 9.85 -2.09
CA TYR A 147 14.58 10.28 -2.14
C TYR A 147 14.18 10.98 -0.83
N PRO A 148 14.59 12.24 -0.61
CA PRO A 148 14.24 12.95 0.62
C PRO A 148 12.73 13.17 0.78
N GLU A 149 12.27 13.30 2.01
CA GLU A 149 10.89 13.67 2.34
C GLU A 149 10.55 15.04 1.70
N LYS A 150 9.36 15.15 1.13
CA LYS A 150 8.87 16.37 0.45
C LYS A 150 7.81 17.08 1.26
#